data_AF-A0AAE0UJJ1-F1
#
_entry.id   AF-A0AAE0UJJ1-F1
#
_cell.length_a   1.000
_cell.length_b   1.000
_cell.length_c   1.000
_cell.angle_alpha   90.00
_cell.angle_beta   90.00
_cell.angle_gamma   90.00
#
_symmetry.space_group_name_H-M   'P 1'
#
loop_
_entity.id
_entity.type
_entity.pdbx_description
1 polymer ?
#
loop_
_entity_poly.entity_id
_entity_poly.type
_entity_poly.pdbx_seq_one_letter_code
_entity_poly.pdbx_strand_id
1 'polypeptide(L)'
;MDVFKDQWEKQVRILTEAVDDITSVDDFLSVSENHILEDVNKCVIALQEGDVDTLDRTAGAIRGRAARVVHIINAEMENYEPGVYTERVWSPSSCCLKPVSRSLCSTTLHFTFTPKLFIIFP
;
A
#
# COMPACT_ATOMS: atom_id res chain seq x y z
N MET A 1 -9.52 -31.63 2.84
CA MET A 1 -9.87 -30.46 2.01
C MET A 1 -8.68 -29.51 1.89
N ASP A 2 -7.76 -29.54 2.86
CA ASP A 2 -6.57 -28.69 2.95
C ASP A 2 -5.56 -28.90 1.82
N VAL A 3 -5.38 -30.14 1.35
CA VAL A 3 -4.48 -30.43 0.21
C VAL A 3 -4.88 -29.67 -1.06
N PHE A 4 -6.18 -29.53 -1.34
CA PHE A 4 -6.66 -28.77 -2.50
C PHE A 4 -6.59 -27.26 -2.26
N LYS A 5 -6.77 -26.80 -1.02
CA LYS A 5 -6.60 -25.40 -0.65
C LYS A 5 -5.15 -24.95 -0.82
N ASP A 6 -4.18 -25.71 -0.31
CA ASP A 6 -2.76 -25.41 -0.42
C ASP A 6 -2.29 -25.44 -1.88
N GLN A 7 -2.76 -26.41 -2.65
CA GLN A 7 -2.47 -26.47 -4.09
C GLN A 7 -3.04 -25.27 -4.83
N TRP A 8 -4.29 -24.87 -4.52
CA TRP A 8 -4.92 -23.71 -5.12
C TRP A 8 -4.15 -22.42 -4.81
N GLU A 9 -3.85 -22.16 -3.53
CA GLU A 9 -3.09 -20.98 -3.11
C GLU A 9 -1.72 -20.92 -3.79
N LYS A 10 -1.04 -22.07 -3.92
CA LYS A 10 0.23 -22.16 -4.65
C LYS A 10 0.07 -21.80 -6.13
N GLN A 11 -0.95 -22.31 -6.81
CA GLN A 11 -1.17 -22.01 -8.23
C GLN A 11 -1.55 -20.55 -8.47
N VAL A 12 -2.37 -19.96 -7.60
CA VAL A 12 -2.69 -18.53 -7.65
C VAL A 12 -1.43 -17.69 -7.48
N ARG A 13 -0.53 -18.07 -6.56
CA ARG A 13 0.74 -17.36 -6.36
C ARG A 13 1.63 -17.41 -7.60
N ILE A 14 1.82 -18.60 -8.18
CA ILE A 14 2.62 -18.78 -9.41
C ILE A 14 2.06 -17.93 -10.56
N LEU A 15 0.74 -17.93 -10.76
CA LEU A 15 0.11 -17.10 -11.78
C LEU A 15 0.35 -15.60 -11.52
N THR A 16 0.29 -15.20 -10.26
CA THR A 16 0.49 -13.80 -9.86
C THR A 16 1.92 -13.35 -10.12
N GLU A 17 2.91 -14.17 -9.76
CA GLU A 17 4.33 -13.95 -10.05
C GLU A 17 4.57 -13.85 -11.58
N ALA A 18 3.98 -14.76 -12.36
CA ALA A 18 4.10 -14.73 -13.83
C ALA A 18 3.44 -13.49 -14.48
N VAL A 19 2.38 -12.95 -13.88
CA VAL A 19 1.77 -11.69 -14.32
C VAL A 19 2.67 -10.51 -13.94
N ASP A 20 3.24 -10.53 -12.74
CA ASP A 20 4.15 -9.48 -12.27
C ASP A 20 5.38 -9.37 -13.19
N ASP A 21 5.93 -10.51 -13.68
CA ASP A 21 7.09 -10.57 -14.60
C ASP A 21 6.86 -9.90 -15.97
N ILE A 22 5.62 -9.91 -16.49
CA ILE A 22 5.30 -9.31 -17.80
C ILE A 22 4.86 -7.85 -17.69
N THR A 23 4.50 -7.39 -16.48
CA THR A 23 4.06 -6.03 -16.24
C THR A 23 5.22 -5.13 -15.85
N SER A 24 5.34 -3.95 -16.47
CA SER A 24 6.33 -2.97 -16.06
C SER A 24 6.04 -2.49 -14.63
N VAL A 25 7.08 -2.42 -13.80
CA VAL A 25 6.99 -1.88 -12.44
C VAL A 25 6.50 -0.43 -12.46
N ASP A 26 6.87 0.36 -13.47
CA ASP A 26 6.43 1.76 -13.58
C ASP A 26 4.91 1.88 -13.77
N ASP A 27 4.33 1.05 -14.67
CA ASP A 27 2.88 0.99 -14.89
C ASP A 27 2.16 0.54 -13.61
N PHE A 28 2.72 -0.46 -12.92
CA PHE A 28 2.17 -0.95 -11.66
C PHE A 28 2.17 0.13 -10.57
N LEU A 29 3.26 0.89 -10.43
CA LEU A 29 3.37 1.97 -9.43
C LEU A 29 2.39 3.11 -9.74
N SER A 30 2.30 3.53 -11.00
CA SER A 30 1.35 4.57 -11.45
C SER A 30 -0.10 4.19 -11.14
N VAL A 31 -0.51 2.97 -11.47
CA VAL A 31 -1.87 2.48 -11.18
C VAL A 31 -2.10 2.32 -9.67
N SER A 32 -1.08 1.89 -8.92
CA SER A 32 -1.17 1.74 -7.47
C SER A 32 -1.33 3.09 -6.77
N GLU A 33 -0.63 4.13 -7.21
CA GLU A 33 -0.77 5.49 -6.68
C GLU A 33 -2.20 6.01 -6.87
N ASN A 34 -2.74 5.90 -8.08
CA ASN A 34 -4.11 6.33 -8.39
C ASN A 34 -5.14 5.62 -7.48
N HIS A 35 -5.04 4.30 -7.35
CA HIS A 35 -5.94 3.55 -6.47
C HIS A 35 -5.79 3.90 -4.99
N ILE A 36 -4.57 4.16 -4.50
CA ILE A 36 -4.36 4.58 -3.11
C ILE A 36 -5.03 5.94 -2.87
N LEU A 37 -4.91 6.88 -3.80
CA LEU A 37 -5.57 8.19 -3.69
C LEU A 37 -7.10 8.06 -3.67
N GLU A 38 -7.66 7.20 -4.52
CA GLU A 38 -9.09 6.91 -4.52
C GLU A 38 -9.56 6.28 -3.19
N ASP A 39 -8.80 5.31 -2.68
CA ASP A 39 -9.14 4.63 -1.42
C ASP A 39 -9.03 5.59 -0.22
N VAL A 40 -8.06 6.52 -0.24
CA VAL A 40 -7.96 7.60 0.77
C VAL A 40 -9.16 8.55 0.69
N ASN A 41 -9.61 8.92 -0.50
CA ASN A 41 -10.79 9.78 -0.65
C ASN A 41 -12.05 9.08 -0.08
N LYS A 42 -12.23 7.78 -0.37
CA LYS A 42 -13.31 6.98 0.22
C LYS A 42 -13.22 6.89 1.73
N CYS A 43 -12.02 6.75 2.31
CA CYS A 43 -11.83 6.80 3.76
C CYS A 43 -12.29 8.13 4.37
N VAL A 44 -11.99 9.26 3.71
CA VAL A 44 -12.40 10.59 4.20
C VAL A 44 -13.92 10.72 4.18
N ILE A 45 -14.58 10.26 3.12
CA ILE A 45 -16.05 10.26 3.01
C ILE A 45 -16.67 9.37 4.09
N ALA A 46 -16.18 8.14 4.26
CA ALA A 46 -16.67 7.22 5.29
C ALA A 46 -16.51 7.79 6.71
N LEU A 47 -15.41 8.52 6.97
CA LEU A 47 -15.19 9.20 8.24
C LEU A 47 -16.19 10.35 8.46
N GLN A 48 -16.55 11.09 7.41
CA GLN A 48 -17.54 12.17 7.49
C GLN A 48 -18.96 11.63 7.70
N GLU A 49 -19.28 10.50 7.10
CA GLU A 49 -20.58 9.82 7.22
C GLU A 49 -20.71 9.01 8.52
N GLY A 50 -19.61 8.78 9.23
CA GLY A 50 -19.57 7.96 10.44
C GLY A 50 -19.66 6.44 10.15
N ASP A 51 -19.39 6.02 8.92
CA ASP A 51 -19.42 4.61 8.51
C ASP A 51 -18.08 3.92 8.84
N VAL A 52 -18.08 3.23 9.98
CA VAL A 52 -16.91 2.50 10.49
C VAL A 52 -16.60 1.25 9.64
N ASP A 53 -17.61 0.62 9.06
CA ASP A 53 -17.44 -0.61 8.28
C ASP A 53 -16.76 -0.31 6.93
N THR A 54 -17.21 0.74 6.25
CA THR A 54 -16.55 1.17 5.01
C THR A 54 -15.14 1.66 5.30
N LEU A 55 -14.93 2.39 6.40
CA LEU A 55 -13.61 2.89 6.80
C LEU A 55 -12.59 1.75 7.04
N ASP A 56 -12.95 0.71 7.79
CA ASP A 56 -12.03 -0.41 8.05
C ASP A 56 -11.74 -1.20 6.78
N ARG A 57 -12.76 -1.41 5.92
CA ARG A 57 -12.58 -2.09 4.64
C ARG A 57 -11.64 -1.33 3.70
N THR A 58 -11.82 -0.01 3.56
CA THR A 58 -10.94 0.82 2.71
C THR A 58 -9.54 0.94 3.30
N ALA A 59 -9.40 1.07 4.62
CA ALA A 59 -8.10 1.01 5.28
C ALA A 59 -7.40 -0.34 5.10
N GLY A 60 -8.14 -1.45 5.13
CA GLY A 60 -7.67 -2.79 4.79
C GLY A 60 -7.15 -2.88 3.36
N ALA A 61 -7.89 -2.33 2.40
CA ALA A 61 -7.48 -2.27 0.99
C ALA A 61 -6.18 -1.47 0.81
N ILE A 62 -6.05 -0.30 1.43
CA ILE A 62 -4.82 0.51 1.39
C ILE A 62 -3.61 -0.27 1.92
N ARG A 63 -3.78 -0.96 3.06
CA ARG A 63 -2.71 -1.82 3.63
C ARG A 63 -2.33 -2.96 2.68
N GLY A 64 -3.32 -3.62 2.07
CA GLY A 64 -3.10 -4.69 1.09
C GLY A 64 -2.33 -4.21 -0.14
N ARG A 65 -2.71 -3.05 -0.70
CA ARG A 65 -2.01 -2.44 -1.84
C ARG A 65 -0.58 -2.04 -1.49
N ALA A 66 -0.38 -1.38 -0.34
CA ALA A 66 0.97 -1.00 0.12
C ALA A 66 1.87 -2.22 0.34
N ALA A 67 1.34 -3.32 0.88
CA ALA A 67 2.09 -4.56 1.03
C ALA A 67 2.49 -5.16 -0.32
N ARG A 68 1.60 -5.11 -1.32
CA ARG A 68 1.88 -5.62 -2.68
C ARG A 68 2.91 -4.78 -3.43
N VAL A 69 2.86 -3.45 -3.30
CA VAL A 69 3.90 -2.54 -3.81
C VAL A 69 5.27 -2.89 -3.25
N VAL A 70 5.36 -3.12 -1.94
CA VAL A 70 6.64 -3.51 -1.32
C VAL A 70 7.11 -4.88 -1.80
N HIS A 71 6.21 -5.85 -1.99
CA HIS A 71 6.57 -7.17 -2.50
C HIS A 71 7.17 -7.10 -3.90
N ILE A 72 6.52 -6.37 -4.82
CA ILE A 72 6.99 -6.22 -6.21
C ILE A 72 8.30 -5.43 -6.27
N ILE A 73 8.42 -4.33 -5.53
CA ILE A 73 9.67 -3.55 -5.48
C ILE A 73 10.81 -4.40 -4.93
N ASN A 74 10.60 -5.19 -3.86
CA ASN A 74 11.66 -6.04 -3.33
C ASN A 74 12.12 -7.08 -4.36
N ALA A 75 11.17 -7.74 -5.05
CA ALA A 75 11.49 -8.71 -6.10
C ALA A 75 12.25 -8.05 -7.26
N GLU A 76 11.84 -6.85 -7.68
CA GLU A 76 12.51 -6.10 -8.73
C GLU A 76 13.93 -5.68 -8.32
N MET A 77 14.11 -5.24 -7.07
CA MET A 77 15.41 -4.81 -6.58
C MET A 77 16.41 -5.97 -6.39
N GLU A 78 15.94 -7.22 -6.23
CA GLU A 78 16.79 -8.42 -6.23
C GLU A 78 17.44 -8.69 -7.61
N ASN A 79 16.89 -8.11 -8.68
CA ASN A 79 17.46 -8.20 -10.04
C ASN A 79 18.63 -7.22 -10.28
N TYR A 80 18.84 -6.24 -9.37
CA TYR A 80 19.90 -5.24 -9.49
C TYR A 80 21.12 -5.58 -8.61
N GLU A 81 22.31 -5.18 -9.05
CA GLU A 81 23.51 -5.25 -8.21
C GLU A 81 23.38 -4.32 -7.00
N PRO A 82 23.73 -4.76 -5.78
CA PRO A 82 23.66 -3.92 -4.58
C PRO A 82 24.48 -2.63 -4.74
N GLY A 83 23.87 -1.49 -4.45
CA GLY A 83 24.54 -0.19 -4.53
C GLY A 83 23.64 0.96 -4.10
N VAL A 84 24.07 2.18 -4.41
CA VAL A 84 23.41 3.42 -3.96
C VAL A 84 21.94 3.52 -4.42
N TYR A 85 21.60 2.94 -5.58
CA TYR A 85 20.22 2.90 -6.08
C TYR A 85 19.34 1.98 -5.22
N THR A 86 19.76 0.74 -4.99
CA THR A 86 19.02 -0.22 -4.18
C THR A 86 18.92 0.25 -2.73
N GLU A 87 19.98 0.82 -2.16
CA GLU A 87 19.96 1.39 -0.80
C GLU A 87 18.97 2.56 -0.64
N ARG A 88 18.82 3.43 -1.65
CA ARG A 88 17.81 4.50 -1.61
C ARG A 88 16.39 3.95 -1.68
N VAL A 89 16.16 2.91 -2.48
CA VAL A 89 14.85 2.25 -2.58
C VAL A 89 14.51 1.47 -1.31
N TRP A 90 15.50 0.90 -0.62
CA TRP A 90 15.34 0.25 0.70
C TRP A 90 15.31 1.22 1.89
N SER A 91 15.53 2.51 1.66
CA SER A 91 15.53 3.49 2.75
C SER A 91 14.18 3.47 3.49
N PRO A 92 14.16 3.67 4.83
CA PRO A 92 12.92 3.67 5.60
C PRO A 92 11.91 4.75 5.13
N SER A 93 12.40 5.79 4.46
CA SER A 93 11.62 6.86 3.82
C SER A 93 10.87 6.41 2.57
N SER A 94 11.37 5.43 1.82
CA SER A 94 10.70 4.83 0.65
C SER A 94 9.92 3.56 1.01
N CYS A 95 10.29 2.88 2.09
CA CYS A 95 9.63 1.66 2.54
C CYS A 95 8.32 2.00 3.27
N CYS A 96 7.23 2.16 2.51
CA CYS A 96 5.90 2.56 2.99
C CYS A 96 5.42 1.85 4.26
N LEU A 97 5.81 0.59 4.51
CA LEU A 97 5.27 -0.22 5.62
C LEU A 97 5.66 0.26 7.02
N LYS A 98 6.87 0.82 7.25
CA LYS A 98 7.30 1.22 8.61
C LYS A 98 6.61 2.50 9.11
N PRO A 99 6.49 3.57 8.31
CA PRO A 99 5.75 4.76 8.74
C PRO A 99 4.23 4.57 8.61
N VAL A 100 3.70 3.85 7.61
CA VAL A 100 2.24 3.73 7.40
C VAL A 100 1.57 2.79 8.41
N SER A 101 2.21 1.70 8.84
CA SER A 101 1.64 0.83 9.89
C SER A 101 1.64 1.48 11.28
N ARG A 102 2.68 2.28 11.58
CA ARG A 102 2.75 3.08 12.83
C ARG A 102 1.87 4.31 12.74
N SER A 103 1.80 4.99 11.60
CA SER A 103 0.97 6.18 11.43
C SER A 103 -0.51 5.82 11.39
N LEU A 104 -0.99 4.77 10.72
CA LEU A 104 -2.43 4.45 10.80
C LEU A 104 -2.89 4.04 12.21
N CYS A 105 -2.03 3.42 13.01
CA CYS A 105 -2.35 3.10 14.41
C CYS A 105 -2.19 4.32 15.35
N SER A 106 -1.33 5.28 14.99
CA SER A 106 -1.11 6.52 15.76
C SER A 106 -1.98 7.71 15.29
N THR A 107 -2.47 7.70 14.06
CA THR A 107 -3.25 8.76 13.40
C THR A 107 -4.70 8.74 13.89
N THR A 108 -5.21 7.59 14.33
CA THR A 108 -6.48 7.54 15.09
C THR A 108 -6.38 8.24 16.46
N LEU A 109 -5.16 8.49 16.96
CA LEU A 109 -4.91 9.17 18.24
C LEU A 109 -4.21 10.54 18.13
N HIS A 110 -3.70 10.93 16.95
CA HIS A 110 -2.85 12.12 16.80
C HIS A 110 -3.22 13.04 15.63
N PHE A 111 -4.39 12.85 14.99
CA PHE A 111 -4.96 13.81 14.03
C PHE A 111 -5.97 14.79 14.65
N THR A 112 -5.93 14.95 15.97
CA THR A 112 -6.07 16.28 16.55
C THR A 112 -4.66 16.88 16.57
N PHE A 113 -4.47 18.09 16.05
CA PHE A 113 -3.18 18.82 15.91
C PHE A 113 -2.25 18.29 14.79
N THR A 114 -2.07 18.90 13.62
CA THR A 114 -1.72 20.30 13.27
C THR A 114 -1.23 20.28 11.79
N PRO A 115 -0.90 21.40 11.11
CA PRO A 115 -1.70 22.56 10.75
C PRO A 115 -1.50 22.85 9.24
N LYS A 116 -2.30 22.27 8.34
CA LYS A 116 -2.29 22.66 6.91
C LYS A 116 -3.65 23.13 6.39
N LEU A 117 -4.61 23.33 7.29
CA LEU A 117 -5.95 23.83 6.99
C LEU A 117 -6.13 25.27 7.51
N PHE A 118 -5.16 26.15 7.24
CA PHE A 118 -5.22 27.58 7.61
C PHE A 118 -5.18 28.53 6.39
N ILE A 119 -5.46 28.01 5.18
CA ILE A 119 -5.40 28.81 3.94
C ILE A 119 -6.73 28.80 3.17
N ILE A 120 -7.76 28.09 3.64
CA ILE A 120 -9.07 28.05 2.97
C ILE A 120 -10.14 28.19 4.05
N PHE A 121 -10.88 29.31 4.00
CA PHE A 121 -11.91 29.83 4.91
C PHE A 121 -11.42 30.91 5.91
N PRO A 122 -12.09 32.10 5.90
CA PRO A 122 -11.55 33.38 6.39
C PRO A 122 -11.43 33.50 7.91
#